data_AF-A0A1G2NXS9-F1
#
_entry.id   AF-A0A1G2NXS9-F1
#
_cell.length_a   1.000
_cell.length_b   1.000
_cell.length_c   1.000
_cell.angle_alpha   90.00
_cell.angle_beta   90.00
_cell.angle_gamma   90.00
#
_symmetry.space_group_name_H-M   'P 1'
#
loop_
_entity.id
_entity.type
_entity.pdbx_description
1 polymer ?
#
loop_
_entity_poly.entity_id
_entity_poly.type
_entity_poly.pdbx_seq_one_letter_code
_entity_poly.pdbx_strand_id
1 'polypeptide(L)'
;MSTETKEKTETRATETTGRLIGVQHRKKQTKEGEARPTILWIEDGASTEGSSGVQIELQDDLAELDFVHGKLPTLWRAVATGENLTGIERHHIHFREPEDNETLESVSSIWPLASLDLEIKNRGRKNEKCKLLGIPAATAAAFTGMRQGDILLSIFGGSGHKLMVALINKATEIGACVLLTSPHNLKRAREAARASKDDDASTLVLMYRATPQMFHEMFERDVVTWDVLHAWDMTEEAMKQRLVLVQRAEEAASYSVYASREYVGSQLAQKVLDAKMGDKTVTDVIQSEKEAQEKLEESIAEHPLYQRLFSGIKGVGPRFFGKIMSAVQDVRRFPRKGIGAFLLFSGQAVVIVNGKHTIQRFRRQKAGENYPTPGNPTLRQAIWLLVDLQLSRQKDSTVWGKRFQEIKVKLRETHPYPELVCDTEIEIARSSAQIPEGWKIVFGKDKSYLFPEGRIREEGGKRILIVPPETIQLKGEWKTANGLCEITLLDGSKDYRPGTTRYTKIHIHKIAQRKLATEFMAWVFEEWWKFVEEQEAVRLRSQPAEQ
;
A
#
# COMPACT_ATOMS: atom_id res chain seq x y z
N MET A 1 9.39 40.56 49.64
CA MET A 1 10.44 39.57 49.94
C MET A 1 9.95 38.23 49.46
N SER A 2 10.48 37.84 48.30
CA SER A 2 10.14 36.69 47.49
C SER A 2 10.78 35.44 48.07
N THR A 3 9.98 34.43 48.38
CA THR A 3 10.45 33.07 48.68
C THR A 3 10.15 32.20 47.47
N GLU A 4 11.19 31.99 46.66
CA GLU A 4 11.22 31.03 45.54
C GLU A 4 11.12 29.60 46.08
N THR A 5 10.01 28.94 45.79
CA THR A 5 9.87 27.49 45.96
C THR A 5 10.50 26.83 44.73
N LYS A 6 11.69 26.26 44.89
CA LYS A 6 12.36 25.46 43.86
C LYS A 6 11.56 24.19 43.59
N GLU A 7 10.91 24.12 42.44
CA GLU A 7 10.47 22.87 41.81
C GLU A 7 11.70 21.98 41.60
N LYS A 8 11.77 20.87 42.35
CA LYS A 8 12.67 19.76 42.05
C LYS A 8 12.07 18.97 40.90
N THR A 9 12.61 19.17 39.71
CA THR A 9 12.47 18.25 38.59
C THR A 9 13.18 16.95 38.96
N GLU A 10 12.46 15.99 39.54
CA GLU A 10 12.99 14.65 39.75
C GLU A 10 13.07 13.93 38.41
N THR A 11 14.28 13.93 37.87
CA THR A 11 14.71 13.13 36.72
C THR A 11 14.52 11.65 37.05
N ARG A 12 13.69 11.00 36.25
CA ARG A 12 13.41 9.56 36.26
C ARG A 12 14.70 8.77 35.97
N ALA A 13 15.45 8.43 37.01
CA ALA A 13 16.57 7.49 36.93
C ALA A 13 16.04 6.09 37.28
N THR A 14 15.63 5.32 36.28
CA THR A 14 15.33 3.90 36.42
C THR A 14 16.57 3.09 36.07
N GLU A 15 17.18 2.49 37.09
CA GLU A 15 18.25 1.49 37.00
C GLU A 15 17.73 0.20 36.37
N THR A 16 17.92 0.05 35.07
CA THR A 16 18.38 -1.16 34.34
C THR A 16 18.51 -0.74 32.87
N THR A 17 19.65 -0.18 32.48
CA THR A 17 19.85 0.35 31.12
C THR A 17 20.12 -0.80 30.13
N GLY A 18 19.07 -1.42 29.61
CA GLY A 18 19.18 -2.36 28.49
C GLY A 18 19.69 -1.69 27.20
N ARG A 19 20.00 -2.48 26.18
CA ARG A 19 20.63 -1.95 24.95
C ARG A 19 19.65 -1.14 24.12
N LEU A 20 20.12 -0.11 23.45
CA LEU A 20 19.38 0.61 22.41
C LEU A 20 19.70 -0.01 21.05
N ILE A 21 18.67 -0.43 20.33
CA ILE A 21 18.82 -1.12 19.05
C ILE A 21 18.04 -0.40 17.96
N GLY A 22 18.74 0.30 17.07
CA GLY A 22 18.14 0.86 15.86
C GLY A 22 17.95 -0.20 14.79
N VAL A 23 16.74 -0.34 14.25
CA VAL A 23 16.38 -1.35 13.23
C VAL A 23 15.97 -0.68 11.93
N GLN A 24 16.82 -0.81 10.92
CA GLN A 24 16.51 -0.45 9.54
C GLN A 24 16.14 -1.71 8.76
N HIS A 25 14.84 -1.92 8.55
CA HIS A 25 14.34 -3.10 7.87
C HIS A 25 14.73 -3.15 6.38
N ARG A 26 14.89 -4.37 5.87
CA ARG A 26 15.19 -4.70 4.48
C ARG A 26 14.24 -4.03 3.48
N LYS A 27 14.79 -3.64 2.33
CA LYS A 27 14.03 -3.35 1.10
C LYS A 27 14.14 -4.54 0.17
N LYS A 28 12.99 -5.13 -0.20
CA LYS A 28 12.96 -6.36 -0.99
C LYS A 28 13.58 -6.20 -2.39
N GLN A 29 13.45 -5.02 -3.03
CA GLN A 29 14.14 -4.67 -4.27
C GLN A 29 14.37 -3.14 -4.33
N THR A 30 15.57 -2.70 -4.68
CA THR A 30 15.83 -1.31 -5.10
C THR A 30 15.44 -1.11 -6.57
N LYS A 31 15.51 0.13 -7.09
CA LYS A 31 15.34 0.40 -8.53
C LYS A 31 16.39 -0.31 -9.40
N GLU A 32 17.50 -0.73 -8.78
CA GLU A 32 18.65 -1.40 -9.41
C GLU A 32 18.62 -2.92 -9.18
N GLY A 33 17.61 -3.45 -8.49
CA GLY A 33 17.43 -4.89 -8.27
C GLY A 33 18.25 -5.48 -7.12
N GLU A 34 19.06 -4.67 -6.43
CA GLU A 34 19.88 -5.13 -5.30
C GLU A 34 19.04 -5.32 -4.03
N ALA A 35 19.15 -6.49 -3.41
CA ALA A 35 18.61 -6.73 -2.07
C ALA A 35 19.51 -6.04 -1.04
N ARG A 36 18.92 -5.25 -0.14
CA ARG A 36 19.66 -4.68 1.01
C ARG A 36 19.29 -5.44 2.28
N PRO A 37 20.27 -5.84 3.10
CA PRO A 37 20.01 -6.53 4.37
C PRO A 37 19.22 -5.63 5.34
N THR A 38 18.64 -6.25 6.36
CA THR A 38 18.18 -5.51 7.54
C THR A 38 19.41 -5.11 8.34
N ILE A 39 19.50 -3.84 8.73
CA ILE A 39 20.64 -3.31 9.48
C ILE A 39 20.20 -3.07 10.93
N LEU A 40 20.96 -3.62 11.86
CA LEU A 40 20.84 -3.38 13.29
C LEU A 40 22.01 -2.50 13.74
N TRP A 41 21.71 -1.49 14.54
CA TRP A 41 22.71 -0.68 15.23
C TRP A 41 22.51 -0.84 16.74
N ILE A 42 23.47 -1.46 17.42
CA ILE A 42 23.35 -1.83 18.84
C ILE A 42 24.30 -0.98 19.69
N GLU A 43 23.76 -0.29 20.68
CA GLU A 43 24.51 0.46 21.70
C GLU A 43 24.09 0.05 23.10
N ASP A 44 25.02 0.07 24.06
CA ASP A 44 24.65 -0.12 25.47
C ASP A 44 23.85 1.10 25.98
N GLY A 45 22.79 0.88 26.76
CA GLY A 45 21.90 1.95 27.21
C GLY A 45 22.56 2.96 28.15
N ALA A 46 23.63 2.58 28.84
CA ALA A 46 24.43 3.45 29.71
C ALA A 46 25.38 4.36 28.94
N SER A 47 25.49 4.20 27.62
CA SER A 47 26.48 4.91 26.82
C SER A 47 26.07 6.38 26.61
N THR A 48 26.99 7.30 26.89
CA THR A 48 26.86 8.73 26.58
C THR A 48 27.05 8.99 25.08
N GLU A 49 26.58 10.15 24.60
CA GLU A 49 26.79 10.60 23.21
C GLU A 49 28.26 10.42 22.78
N GLY A 50 28.50 9.59 21.77
CA GLY A 50 29.84 9.27 21.25
C GLY A 50 30.30 7.82 21.40
N SER A 51 29.50 6.91 22.00
CA SER A 51 29.83 5.48 22.04
C SER A 51 29.78 4.82 20.66
N SER A 52 30.80 4.01 20.35
CA SER A 52 30.83 3.21 19.12
C SER A 52 29.81 2.07 19.20
N GLY A 53 28.63 2.27 18.62
CA GLY A 53 27.68 1.18 18.40
C GLY A 53 28.21 0.12 17.44
N VAL A 54 27.66 -1.09 17.53
CA VAL A 54 28.00 -2.20 16.64
C VAL A 54 26.92 -2.32 15.57
N GLN A 55 27.33 -2.26 14.31
CA GLN A 55 26.45 -2.56 13.18
C GLN A 55 26.43 -4.06 12.89
N ILE A 56 25.24 -4.65 12.76
CA ILE A 56 25.03 -6.04 12.35
C ILE A 56 24.11 -6.05 11.14
N GLU A 57 24.48 -6.80 10.10
CA GLU A 57 23.67 -6.99 8.90
C GLU A 57 22.98 -8.36 8.91
N LEU A 58 21.66 -8.35 8.77
CA LEU A 58 20.83 -9.53 8.66
C LEU A 58 20.48 -9.74 7.18
N GLN A 59 21.10 -10.75 6.57
CA GLN A 59 21.10 -10.95 5.11
C GLN A 59 19.74 -11.42 4.57
N ASP A 60 18.96 -12.14 5.38
CA ASP A 60 17.69 -12.72 4.99
C ASP A 60 16.69 -12.80 6.14
N ASP A 61 15.47 -13.28 5.82
CA ASP A 61 14.36 -13.44 6.75
C ASP A 61 14.69 -14.46 7.87
N LEU A 62 15.66 -15.36 7.66
CA LEU A 62 16.08 -16.36 8.64
C LEU A 62 17.04 -15.76 9.67
N ALA A 63 18.01 -14.95 9.24
CA ALA A 63 18.87 -14.17 10.12
C ALA A 63 18.06 -13.17 10.97
N GLU A 64 17.00 -12.58 10.40
CA GLU A 64 16.01 -11.78 11.12
C GLU A 64 15.34 -12.58 12.24
N LEU A 65 14.87 -13.79 11.95
CA LEU A 65 14.22 -14.66 12.93
C LEU A 65 15.21 -15.17 13.99
N ASP A 66 16.42 -15.53 13.59
CA ASP A 66 17.50 -15.91 14.50
C ASP A 66 17.81 -14.79 15.49
N PHE A 67 17.88 -13.53 15.03
CA PHE A 67 18.07 -12.38 15.92
C PHE A 67 16.92 -12.23 16.93
N VAL A 68 15.67 -12.36 16.48
CA VAL A 68 14.49 -12.33 17.37
C VAL A 68 14.65 -13.38 18.47
N HIS A 69 15.07 -14.60 18.12
CA HIS A 69 15.14 -15.72 19.05
C HIS A 69 16.47 -15.86 19.82
N GLY A 70 17.42 -14.92 19.72
CA GLY A 70 18.70 -15.06 20.42
C GLY A 70 19.64 -16.09 19.80
N LYS A 71 19.39 -16.48 18.55
CA LYS A 71 20.07 -17.54 17.80
C LYS A 71 20.91 -17.01 16.63
N LEU A 72 21.17 -15.70 16.54
CA LEU A 72 21.97 -15.14 15.45
C LEU A 72 23.47 -15.45 15.68
N PRO A 73 24.14 -16.24 14.82
CA PRO A 73 25.54 -16.58 15.02
C PRO A 73 26.46 -15.34 14.96
N THR A 74 27.34 -15.18 15.93
CA THR A 74 28.38 -14.13 15.96
C THR A 74 29.79 -14.69 15.86
N LEU A 75 29.97 -15.96 16.21
CA LEU A 75 31.24 -16.67 16.11
C LEU A 75 30.98 -18.04 15.50
N TRP A 76 31.85 -18.44 14.58
CA TRP A 76 31.85 -19.77 13.96
C TRP A 76 33.10 -20.52 14.41
N ARG A 77 32.96 -21.80 14.70
CA ARG A 77 34.09 -22.69 15.01
C ARG A 77 34.17 -23.82 14.00
N ALA A 78 35.36 -24.38 13.82
CA ALA A 78 35.52 -25.61 13.07
C ALA A 78 34.77 -26.77 13.76
N VAL A 79 34.15 -27.62 12.95
CA VAL A 79 33.54 -28.86 13.43
C VAL A 79 34.61 -29.94 13.49
N ALA A 80 34.67 -30.67 14.59
CA ALA A 80 35.58 -31.82 14.71
C ALA A 80 35.07 -33.01 13.87
N THR A 81 35.99 -33.80 13.32
CA THR A 81 35.61 -34.98 12.54
C THR A 81 34.78 -35.96 13.37
N GLY A 82 33.58 -36.31 12.88
CA GLY A 82 32.65 -37.22 13.57
C GLY A 82 31.92 -36.58 14.77
N GLU A 83 32.00 -35.26 14.92
CA GLU A 83 31.24 -34.52 15.92
C GLU A 83 29.73 -34.65 15.65
N ASN A 84 28.96 -34.91 16.70
CA ASN A 84 27.50 -35.00 16.60
C ASN A 84 26.90 -33.60 16.62
N LEU A 85 26.25 -33.18 15.52
CA LEU A 85 25.60 -31.86 15.41
C LEU A 85 24.09 -31.93 15.65
N THR A 86 23.59 -33.03 16.23
CA THR A 86 22.18 -33.15 16.61
C THR A 86 21.79 -32.03 17.57
N GLY A 87 20.75 -31.26 17.21
CA GLY A 87 20.26 -30.12 17.99
C GLY A 87 20.81 -28.77 17.54
N ILE A 88 21.78 -28.75 16.62
CA ILE A 88 22.17 -27.53 15.90
C ILE A 88 21.23 -27.34 14.71
N GLU A 89 20.75 -26.12 14.53
CA GLU A 89 19.91 -25.78 13.39
C GLU A 89 20.71 -25.96 12.09
N ARG A 90 20.09 -26.55 11.05
CA ARG A 90 20.81 -26.89 9.81
C ARG A 90 21.48 -25.68 9.14
N HIS A 91 20.84 -24.52 9.20
CA HIS A 91 21.39 -23.28 8.62
C HIS A 91 22.52 -22.66 9.46
N HIS A 92 22.80 -23.18 10.66
CA HIS A 92 23.97 -22.85 11.47
C HIS A 92 25.15 -23.83 11.28
N ILE A 93 25.11 -24.60 10.20
CA ILE A 93 26.18 -25.52 9.79
C ILE A 93 26.64 -25.09 8.39
N HIS A 94 27.92 -24.77 8.27
CA HIS A 94 28.57 -24.54 6.98
C HIS A 94 29.14 -25.85 6.48
N PHE A 95 28.72 -26.23 5.28
CA PHE A 95 29.19 -27.44 4.60
C PHE A 95 30.29 -27.09 3.62
N ARG A 96 31.35 -27.91 3.58
CA ARG A 96 32.33 -27.93 2.50
C ARG A 96 31.94 -28.98 1.48
N GLU A 97 32.36 -28.78 0.23
CA GLU A 97 32.22 -29.81 -0.79
C GLU A 97 33.13 -31.03 -0.45
N PRO A 98 32.66 -32.26 -0.74
CA PRO A 98 33.48 -33.46 -0.59
C PRO A 98 34.57 -33.52 -1.67
N GLU A 99 35.75 -34.03 -1.29
CA GLU A 99 36.84 -34.30 -2.23
C GLU A 99 36.54 -35.55 -3.10
N ASP A 100 37.29 -35.75 -4.20
CA ASP A 100 37.06 -36.86 -5.15
C ASP A 100 37.14 -38.27 -4.51
N ASN A 101 37.89 -38.41 -3.41
CA ASN A 101 38.06 -39.63 -2.63
C ASN A 101 37.03 -39.79 -1.49
N GLU A 102 36.20 -38.77 -1.21
CA GLU A 102 35.21 -38.77 -0.12
C GLU A 102 33.83 -39.18 -0.65
N THR A 103 33.53 -40.48 -0.58
CA THR A 103 32.22 -41.02 -0.96
C THR A 103 31.26 -41.02 0.23
N LEU A 104 29.96 -41.13 -0.04
CA LEU A 104 28.97 -41.25 1.03
C LEU A 104 29.26 -42.45 1.95
N GLU A 105 29.72 -43.56 1.39
CA GLU A 105 30.08 -44.78 2.12
C GLU A 105 31.31 -44.56 3.03
N SER A 106 32.33 -43.85 2.54
CA SER A 106 33.52 -43.57 3.36
C SER A 106 33.23 -42.55 4.46
N VAL A 107 32.46 -41.50 4.16
CA VAL A 107 32.17 -40.42 5.12
C VAL A 107 31.14 -40.85 6.17
N SER A 108 30.12 -41.63 5.80
CA SER A 108 29.11 -42.14 6.75
C SER A 108 29.65 -43.16 7.77
N SER A 109 30.84 -43.71 7.53
CA SER A 109 31.53 -44.54 8.52
C SER A 109 32.12 -43.72 9.68
N ILE A 110 32.34 -42.42 9.46
CA ILE A 110 32.96 -41.49 10.41
C ILE A 110 31.91 -40.53 10.99
N TRP A 111 30.93 -40.14 10.17
CA TRP A 111 29.84 -39.25 10.52
C TRP A 111 28.53 -40.03 10.66
N PRO A 112 27.79 -39.90 11.77
CA PRO A 112 26.48 -40.51 11.90
C PRO A 112 25.55 -40.08 10.75
N LEU A 113 24.83 -41.03 10.15
CA LEU A 113 23.81 -40.76 9.13
C LEU A 113 22.57 -40.04 9.66
N ALA A 114 22.59 -39.55 10.91
CA ALA A 114 21.54 -38.70 11.45
C ALA A 114 21.36 -37.52 10.51
N SER A 115 20.11 -37.26 10.10
CA SER A 115 19.73 -36.53 8.87
C SER A 115 20.15 -35.06 8.77
N LEU A 116 20.97 -34.58 9.71
CA LEU A 116 21.46 -33.21 9.81
C LEU A 116 22.97 -33.09 9.59
N ASP A 117 23.73 -34.18 9.74
CA ASP A 117 25.20 -34.10 9.73
C ASP A 117 25.79 -34.14 8.31
N LEU A 118 25.08 -34.62 7.28
CA LEU A 118 25.57 -34.64 5.91
C LEU A 118 24.56 -34.03 4.93
N GLU A 119 25.04 -33.30 3.93
CA GLU A 119 24.20 -32.83 2.83
C GLU A 119 24.16 -33.89 1.73
N ILE A 120 22.97 -34.46 1.48
CA ILE A 120 22.79 -35.57 0.56
C ILE A 120 21.69 -35.24 -0.44
N LYS A 121 21.94 -35.48 -1.73
CA LYS A 121 20.91 -35.40 -2.78
C LYS A 121 20.35 -36.78 -3.08
N ASN A 122 19.05 -36.95 -2.81
CA ASN A 122 18.29 -38.08 -3.34
C ASN A 122 17.95 -37.80 -4.80
N ARG A 123 18.55 -38.55 -5.73
CA ARG A 123 18.03 -38.62 -7.09
C ARG A 123 16.88 -39.63 -7.09
N GLY A 124 15.69 -39.17 -7.46
CA GLY A 124 14.46 -39.94 -7.32
C GLY A 124 14.40 -41.13 -8.28
N ARG A 125 14.57 -42.34 -7.75
CA ARG A 125 13.80 -43.59 -7.97
C ARG A 125 14.33 -44.60 -6.95
N LYS A 126 13.50 -45.58 -6.57
CA LYS A 126 13.65 -46.48 -5.40
C LYS A 126 15.03 -47.18 -5.19
N ASN A 127 15.99 -47.07 -6.12
CA ASN A 127 17.31 -47.71 -6.08
C ASN A 127 18.48 -46.82 -6.60
N GLU A 128 18.37 -45.48 -6.66
CA GLU A 128 19.51 -44.62 -7.05
C GLU A 128 20.38 -44.21 -5.84
N LYS A 129 21.70 -44.36 -5.98
CA LYS A 129 22.71 -44.02 -4.98
C LYS A 129 22.57 -42.55 -4.55
N CYS A 130 22.40 -42.34 -3.25
CA CYS A 130 22.47 -41.04 -2.60
C CYS A 130 23.82 -40.39 -2.91
N LYS A 131 23.85 -39.15 -3.42
CA LYS A 131 25.10 -38.42 -3.66
C LYS A 131 25.41 -37.52 -2.46
N LEU A 132 26.59 -37.66 -1.88
CA LEU A 132 27.14 -36.71 -0.91
C LEU A 132 27.41 -35.36 -1.61
N LEU A 133 26.85 -34.29 -1.07
CA LEU A 133 27.01 -32.92 -1.55
C LEU A 133 27.84 -32.07 -0.60
N GLY A 134 27.82 -32.36 0.70
CA GLY A 134 28.47 -31.50 1.69
C GLY A 134 28.79 -32.21 2.99
N ILE A 135 29.97 -31.89 3.54
CA ILE A 135 30.48 -32.36 4.83
C ILE A 135 30.57 -31.16 5.78
N PRO A 136 30.15 -31.25 7.06
CA PRO A 136 30.25 -30.14 8.00
C PRO A 136 31.70 -29.67 8.16
N ALA A 137 31.89 -28.37 8.03
CA ALA A 137 33.19 -27.72 8.18
C ALA A 137 33.21 -26.74 9.36
N ALA A 138 32.14 -25.97 9.53
CA ALA A 138 32.02 -25.03 10.64
C ALA A 138 30.59 -24.99 11.20
N THR A 139 30.47 -24.66 12.48
CA THR A 139 29.18 -24.47 13.14
C THR A 139 29.21 -23.26 14.06
N ALA A 140 28.04 -22.68 14.33
CA ALA A 140 27.91 -21.54 15.23
C ALA A 140 28.39 -21.90 16.65
N ALA A 141 29.20 -21.02 17.23
CA ALA A 141 29.82 -21.18 18.55
C ALA A 141 29.34 -20.13 19.57
N ALA A 142 28.94 -18.95 19.10
CA ALA A 142 28.35 -17.90 19.92
C ALA A 142 27.17 -17.28 19.19
N PHE A 143 26.18 -16.83 19.97
CA PHE A 143 24.94 -16.28 19.46
C PHE A 143 24.65 -14.92 20.06
N THR A 144 23.88 -14.12 19.33
CA THR A 144 23.29 -12.87 19.78
C THR A 144 21.83 -12.80 19.38
N GLY A 145 21.14 -11.80 19.91
CA GLY A 145 19.76 -11.50 19.60
C GLY A 145 19.12 -10.61 20.65
N MET A 146 17.80 -10.61 20.69
CA MET A 146 17.04 -9.85 21.68
C MET A 146 17.29 -10.35 23.11
N ARG A 147 17.35 -9.40 24.05
CA ARG A 147 17.54 -9.64 25.48
C ARG A 147 16.52 -8.85 26.29
N GLN A 148 16.29 -9.29 27.52
CA GLN A 148 15.45 -8.56 28.48
C GLN A 148 15.97 -7.11 28.66
N GLY A 149 15.05 -6.15 28.69
CA GLY A 149 15.35 -4.73 28.84
C GLY A 149 15.81 -4.01 27.56
N ASP A 150 16.02 -4.72 26.44
CA ASP A 150 16.35 -4.07 25.17
C ASP A 150 15.26 -3.08 24.74
N ILE A 151 15.67 -1.96 24.12
CA ILE A 151 14.78 -0.98 23.49
C ILE A 151 15.07 -0.98 21.99
N LEU A 152 14.12 -1.51 21.22
CA LEU A 152 14.21 -1.60 19.77
C LEU A 152 13.49 -0.43 19.12
N LEU A 153 14.17 0.27 18.23
CA LEU A 153 13.71 1.50 17.60
C LEU A 153 13.55 1.27 16.10
N SER A 154 12.37 1.56 15.55
CA SER A 154 12.15 1.49 14.10
C SER A 154 11.11 2.52 13.63
N ILE A 155 10.60 2.37 12.40
CA ILE A 155 9.62 3.28 11.80
C ILE A 155 8.28 2.59 11.53
N PHE A 156 7.20 3.38 11.51
CA PHE A 156 5.91 2.91 11.06
C PHE A 156 5.87 2.61 9.56
N GLY A 157 5.42 1.40 9.25
CA GLY A 157 5.18 0.90 7.90
C GLY A 157 6.44 0.50 7.13
N GLY A 158 6.28 0.18 5.85
CA GLY A 158 7.35 -0.34 4.99
C GLY A 158 7.25 -1.86 4.78
N SER A 159 8.31 -2.46 4.26
CA SER A 159 8.37 -3.90 3.92
C SER A 159 8.69 -4.81 5.10
N GLY A 160 9.18 -4.27 6.23
CA GLY A 160 9.62 -5.02 7.41
C GLY A 160 8.52 -5.41 8.40
N HIS A 161 7.25 -5.42 8.01
CA HIS A 161 6.13 -5.66 8.94
C HIS A 161 6.23 -7.03 9.64
N LYS A 162 6.67 -8.09 8.94
CA LYS A 162 6.84 -9.43 9.54
C LYS A 162 7.87 -9.43 10.66
N LEU A 163 9.01 -8.77 10.44
CA LEU A 163 10.01 -8.59 11.48
C LEU A 163 9.44 -7.80 12.66
N MET A 164 8.71 -6.71 12.41
CA MET A 164 8.11 -5.93 13.50
C MET A 164 7.14 -6.75 14.35
N VAL A 165 6.28 -7.58 13.73
CA VAL A 165 5.41 -8.53 14.45
C VAL A 165 6.23 -9.45 15.35
N ALA A 166 7.28 -10.07 14.79
CA ALA A 166 8.13 -11.00 15.53
C ALA A 166 8.85 -10.31 16.70
N LEU A 167 9.39 -9.10 16.49
CA LEU A 167 10.04 -8.31 17.54
C LEU A 167 9.05 -7.93 18.64
N ILE A 168 7.82 -7.51 18.32
CA ILE A 168 6.83 -7.09 19.32
C ILE A 168 6.36 -8.26 20.17
N ASN A 169 6.07 -9.41 19.55
CA ASN A 169 5.69 -10.62 20.27
C ASN A 169 6.82 -11.07 21.20
N LYS A 170 8.05 -11.11 20.69
CA LYS A 170 9.20 -11.50 21.50
C LYS A 170 9.52 -10.51 22.61
N ALA A 171 9.40 -9.21 22.34
CA ALA A 171 9.63 -8.17 23.32
C ALA A 171 8.65 -8.29 24.50
N THR A 172 7.38 -8.58 24.21
CA THR A 172 6.36 -8.84 25.23
C THR A 172 6.71 -10.06 26.09
N GLU A 173 7.24 -11.13 25.48
CA GLU A 173 7.66 -12.36 26.18
C GLU A 173 8.84 -12.13 27.14
N ILE A 174 9.86 -11.38 26.71
CA ILE A 174 11.14 -11.26 27.44
C ILE A 174 11.29 -9.97 28.26
N GLY A 175 10.29 -9.08 28.26
CA GLY A 175 10.38 -7.77 28.91
C GLY A 175 11.33 -6.81 28.21
N ALA A 176 11.30 -6.77 26.87
CA ALA A 176 11.92 -5.72 26.05
C ALA A 176 10.83 -4.78 25.51
N CYS A 177 11.24 -3.68 24.88
CA CYS A 177 10.33 -2.69 24.32
C CYS A 177 10.58 -2.48 22.83
N VAL A 178 9.51 -2.33 22.04
CA VAL A 178 9.58 -1.91 20.63
C VAL A 178 8.92 -0.55 20.49
N LEU A 179 9.69 0.44 20.04
CA LEU A 179 9.24 1.81 19.86
C LEU A 179 9.35 2.22 18.40
N LEU A 180 8.26 2.75 17.83
CA LEU A 180 8.20 3.17 16.43
C LEU A 180 8.01 4.67 16.29
N THR A 181 8.66 5.28 15.29
CA THR A 181 8.42 6.68 14.91
C THR A 181 7.92 6.81 13.48
N SER A 182 7.38 7.98 13.13
CA SER A 182 6.94 8.26 11.78
C SER A 182 8.13 8.38 10.81
N PRO A 183 8.03 7.91 9.56
CA PRO A 183 9.07 8.12 8.55
C PRO A 183 9.38 9.61 8.30
N HIS A 184 8.42 10.49 8.56
CA HIS A 184 8.58 11.93 8.49
C HIS A 184 9.57 12.44 9.56
N ASN A 185 9.48 11.95 10.79
CA ASN A 185 10.38 12.36 11.87
C ASN A 185 11.80 11.86 11.61
N LEU A 186 11.96 10.59 11.20
CA LEU A 186 13.28 10.06 10.83
C LEU A 186 13.91 10.86 9.69
N LYS A 187 13.12 11.22 8.66
CA LYS A 187 13.62 12.07 7.56
C LYS A 187 14.14 13.42 8.08
N ARG A 188 13.42 14.08 9.00
CA ARG A 188 13.85 15.36 9.58
C ARG A 188 15.10 15.21 10.43
N ALA A 189 15.19 14.14 11.23
CA ALA A 189 16.38 13.84 12.03
C ALA A 189 17.60 13.62 11.14
N ARG A 190 17.45 12.82 10.07
CA ARG A 190 18.50 12.59 9.08
C ARG A 190 18.97 13.88 8.40
N GLU A 191 18.03 14.74 7.99
CA GLU A 191 18.35 16.04 7.36
C GLU A 191 19.09 16.98 8.32
N ALA A 192 18.68 17.04 9.59
CA ALA A 192 19.35 17.83 10.62
C ALA A 192 20.77 17.33 10.90
N ALA A 193 20.97 16.00 10.93
CA ALA A 193 22.26 15.37 11.13
C ALA A 193 23.14 15.33 9.87
N ARG A 194 22.61 15.75 8.69
CA ARG A 194 23.25 15.57 7.37
C ARG A 194 23.68 14.12 7.09
N ALA A 195 22.95 13.15 7.64
CA ALA A 195 23.24 11.73 7.50
C ALA A 195 22.65 11.16 6.21
N SER A 196 23.15 10.00 5.77
CA SER A 196 22.62 9.29 4.62
C SER A 196 21.45 8.38 5.03
N LYS A 197 20.72 7.85 4.04
CA LYS A 197 19.64 6.87 4.30
C LYS A 197 20.20 5.52 4.78
N ASP A 198 21.47 5.26 4.54
CA ASP A 198 22.12 4.02 4.95
C ASP A 198 22.51 4.06 6.44
N ASP A 199 22.45 5.25 7.04
CA ASP A 199 22.64 5.49 8.47
C ASP A 199 21.31 5.54 9.25
N ASP A 200 20.19 5.08 8.67
CA ASP A 200 18.86 5.20 9.30
C ASP A 200 18.83 4.45 10.66
N ALA A 201 19.51 3.31 10.78
CA ALA A 201 19.58 2.54 12.03
C ALA A 201 20.24 3.33 13.19
N SER A 202 21.42 3.93 12.97
CA SER A 202 22.09 4.75 13.99
C SER A 202 21.36 6.07 14.23
N THR A 203 20.79 6.67 13.19
CA THR A 203 19.97 7.89 13.28
C THR A 203 18.76 7.70 14.20
N LEU A 204 18.13 6.51 14.21
CA LEU A 204 17.03 6.20 15.12
C LEU A 204 17.45 6.24 16.59
N VAL A 205 18.62 5.69 16.93
CA VAL A 205 19.17 5.72 18.29
C VAL A 205 19.46 7.16 18.72
N LEU A 206 20.12 7.94 17.87
CA LEU A 206 20.39 9.37 18.12
C LEU A 206 19.10 10.17 18.32
N MET A 207 18.10 9.94 17.45
CA MET A 207 16.81 10.60 17.53
C MET A 207 16.07 10.25 18.83
N TYR A 208 16.13 8.99 19.27
CA TYR A 208 15.50 8.55 20.51
C TYR A 208 16.15 9.22 21.73
N ARG A 209 17.49 9.31 21.79
CA ARG A 209 18.17 10.03 22.88
C ARG A 209 17.76 11.50 22.95
N ALA A 210 17.70 12.18 21.80
CA ALA A 210 17.36 13.59 21.75
C ALA A 210 15.87 13.87 22.01
N THR A 211 14.99 12.99 21.52
CA THR A 211 13.53 13.20 21.54
C THR A 211 12.75 11.89 21.73
N PRO A 212 12.81 11.25 22.91
CA PRO A 212 12.14 9.96 23.17
C PRO A 212 10.63 10.01 22.90
N GLN A 213 9.99 11.16 23.16
CA GLN A 213 8.56 11.42 22.99
C GLN A 213 8.07 11.37 21.53
N MET A 214 8.98 11.28 20.55
CA MET A 214 8.63 11.11 19.14
C MET A 214 8.40 9.65 18.75
N PHE A 215 8.61 8.72 19.69
CA PHE A 215 8.42 7.30 19.52
C PHE A 215 7.18 6.80 20.27
N HIS A 216 6.51 5.81 19.71
CA HIS A 216 5.33 5.18 20.26
C HIS A 216 5.64 3.73 20.58
N GLU A 217 5.35 3.30 21.79
CA GLU A 217 5.50 1.91 22.19
C GLU A 217 4.44 1.02 21.55
N MET A 218 4.90 -0.14 21.08
CA MET A 218 4.11 -1.15 20.40
C MET A 218 3.95 -2.39 21.28
N PHE A 219 2.75 -2.95 21.27
CA PHE A 219 2.38 -4.12 22.07
C PHE A 219 1.74 -5.20 21.20
N GLU A 220 1.62 -6.42 21.73
CA GLU A 220 0.94 -7.54 21.06
C GLU A 220 -0.49 -7.19 20.61
N ARG A 221 -1.27 -6.42 21.39
CA ARG A 221 -2.60 -5.96 20.95
C ARG A 221 -2.59 -5.06 19.71
N ASP A 222 -1.46 -4.38 19.45
CA ASP A 222 -1.29 -3.56 18.26
C ASP A 222 -0.99 -4.45 17.03
N VAL A 223 -0.56 -5.70 17.25
CA VAL A 223 -0.31 -6.73 16.22
C VAL A 223 -1.58 -7.24 15.57
N VAL A 224 -2.74 -7.17 16.24
CA VAL A 224 -4.03 -7.60 15.70
C VAL A 224 -4.35 -6.90 14.36
N THR A 225 -3.85 -5.68 14.18
CA THR A 225 -3.94 -4.96 12.90
C THR A 225 -3.21 -5.69 11.77
N TRP A 226 -2.08 -6.35 12.06
CA TRP A 226 -1.28 -7.11 11.11
C TRP A 226 -1.91 -8.45 10.70
N ASP A 227 -2.68 -9.09 11.57
CA ASP A 227 -3.45 -10.29 11.20
C ASP A 227 -4.50 -9.96 10.13
N VAL A 228 -5.19 -8.82 10.28
CA VAL A 228 -6.11 -8.31 9.26
C VAL A 228 -5.38 -8.03 7.94
N LEU A 229 -4.15 -7.50 7.99
CA LEU A 229 -3.37 -7.28 6.77
C LEU A 229 -3.06 -8.60 6.06
N HIS A 230 -2.61 -9.60 6.81
CA HIS A 230 -2.27 -10.90 6.26
C HIS A 230 -3.49 -11.61 5.69
N ALA A 231 -4.62 -11.60 6.41
CA ALA A 231 -5.87 -12.16 5.93
C ALA A 231 -6.37 -11.47 4.65
N TRP A 232 -6.19 -10.14 4.55
CA TRP A 232 -6.48 -9.40 3.32
C TRP A 232 -5.56 -9.82 2.16
N ASP A 233 -4.24 -9.90 2.39
CA ASP A 233 -3.28 -10.30 1.36
C ASP A 233 -3.59 -11.71 0.84
N MET A 234 -3.97 -12.63 1.72
CA MET A 234 -4.41 -13.98 1.34
C MET A 234 -5.72 -13.97 0.53
N THR A 235 -6.68 -13.13 0.91
CA THR A 235 -7.92 -12.95 0.15
C THR A 235 -7.64 -12.38 -1.23
N GLU A 236 -6.77 -11.38 -1.34
CA GLU A 236 -6.41 -10.76 -2.61
C GLU A 236 -5.67 -11.73 -3.54
N GLU A 237 -4.78 -12.55 -2.98
CA GLU A 237 -4.08 -13.60 -3.73
C GLU A 237 -5.06 -14.67 -4.23
N ALA A 238 -5.99 -15.12 -3.39
CA ALA A 238 -7.04 -16.06 -3.80
C ALA A 238 -7.92 -15.49 -4.92
N MET A 239 -8.29 -14.20 -4.86
CA MET A 239 -9.03 -13.51 -5.93
C MET A 239 -8.24 -13.47 -7.25
N LYS A 240 -6.92 -13.24 -7.20
CA LYS A 240 -6.03 -13.25 -8.37
C LYS A 240 -5.92 -14.65 -8.97
N GLN A 241 -5.72 -15.66 -8.12
CA GLN A 241 -5.68 -17.06 -8.54
C GLN A 241 -7.00 -17.48 -9.20
N ARG A 242 -8.15 -17.09 -8.61
CA ARG A 242 -9.46 -17.33 -9.21
C ARG A 242 -9.55 -16.70 -10.59
N LEU A 243 -9.15 -15.45 -10.75
CA LEU A 243 -9.21 -14.77 -12.05
C LEU A 243 -8.42 -15.54 -13.12
N VAL A 244 -7.18 -15.93 -12.82
CA VAL A 244 -6.30 -16.65 -13.76
C VAL A 244 -6.86 -18.02 -14.10
N LEU A 245 -7.29 -18.79 -13.10
CA LEU A 245 -7.78 -20.15 -13.31
C LEU A 245 -9.14 -20.17 -14.03
N VAL A 246 -10.03 -19.22 -13.73
CA VAL A 246 -11.30 -19.07 -14.45
C VAL A 246 -11.08 -18.69 -15.91
N GLN A 247 -10.13 -17.79 -16.21
CA GLN A 247 -9.78 -17.44 -17.60
C GLN A 247 -9.22 -18.64 -18.36
N ARG A 248 -8.31 -19.40 -17.76
CA ARG A 248 -7.77 -20.62 -18.35
C ARG A 248 -8.85 -21.68 -18.60
N ALA A 249 -9.76 -21.88 -17.64
CA ALA A 249 -10.87 -22.81 -17.79
C ALA A 249 -11.84 -22.36 -18.89
N GLU A 250 -12.07 -21.05 -19.04
CA GLU A 250 -12.89 -20.49 -20.13
C GLU A 250 -12.26 -20.72 -21.50
N GLU A 251 -10.95 -20.53 -21.64
CA GLU A 251 -10.22 -20.82 -22.88
C GLU A 251 -10.25 -22.32 -23.22
N ALA A 252 -10.04 -23.18 -22.23
CA ALA A 252 -10.10 -24.64 -22.41
C ALA A 252 -11.50 -25.12 -22.77
N ALA A 253 -12.54 -24.60 -22.10
CA ALA A 253 -13.94 -24.88 -22.39
C ALA A 253 -14.32 -24.42 -23.79
N SER A 254 -13.90 -23.21 -24.18
CA SER A 254 -14.08 -22.68 -25.53
C SER A 254 -13.46 -23.61 -26.57
N TYR A 255 -12.18 -23.96 -26.41
CA TYR A 255 -11.49 -24.88 -27.31
C TYR A 255 -12.18 -26.24 -27.40
N SER A 256 -12.62 -26.81 -26.27
CA SER A 256 -13.33 -28.10 -26.24
C SER A 256 -14.64 -28.05 -27.04
N VAL A 257 -15.40 -26.97 -26.93
CA VAL A 257 -16.63 -26.77 -27.72
C VAL A 257 -16.31 -26.61 -29.21
N TYR A 258 -15.27 -25.87 -29.58
CA TYR A 258 -14.83 -25.73 -30.98
C TYR A 258 -14.24 -27.03 -31.57
N ALA A 259 -13.57 -27.84 -30.75
CA ALA A 259 -13.03 -29.14 -31.15
C ALA A 259 -14.13 -30.22 -31.22
N SER A 260 -15.27 -30.00 -30.58
CA SER A 260 -16.42 -30.89 -30.71
C SER A 260 -16.89 -30.88 -32.18
N ARG A 261 -17.16 -32.07 -32.73
CA ARG A 261 -17.72 -32.19 -34.10
C ARG A 261 -19.20 -31.81 -34.16
N GLU A 262 -19.74 -31.18 -33.11
CA GLU A 262 -21.14 -30.83 -32.94
C GLU A 262 -21.34 -29.35 -33.28
N TYR A 263 -22.32 -29.04 -34.14
CA TYR A 263 -22.68 -27.65 -34.40
C TYR A 263 -23.57 -27.12 -33.27
N VAL A 264 -23.04 -26.18 -32.48
CA VAL A 264 -23.69 -25.66 -31.27
C VAL A 264 -24.41 -24.32 -31.46
N GLY A 265 -24.21 -23.65 -32.61
CA GLY A 265 -24.96 -22.44 -32.99
C GLY A 265 -25.07 -21.37 -31.90
N SER A 266 -26.31 -20.93 -31.61
CA SER A 266 -26.62 -19.92 -30.60
C SER A 266 -26.36 -20.35 -29.15
N GLN A 267 -26.12 -21.65 -28.91
CA GLN A 267 -25.85 -22.19 -27.57
C GLN A 267 -24.36 -22.16 -27.19
N LEU A 268 -23.48 -21.66 -28.07
CA LEU A 268 -22.03 -21.62 -27.85
C LEU A 268 -21.67 -21.04 -26.47
N ALA A 269 -22.22 -19.87 -26.13
CA ALA A 269 -21.93 -19.21 -24.85
C ALA A 269 -22.36 -20.06 -23.64
N GLN A 270 -23.51 -20.73 -23.73
CA GLN A 270 -24.00 -21.59 -22.65
C GLN A 270 -23.16 -22.86 -22.50
N LYS A 271 -22.81 -23.53 -23.61
CA LYS A 271 -21.96 -24.74 -23.55
C LYS A 271 -20.55 -24.44 -23.03
N VAL A 272 -19.99 -23.28 -23.38
CA VAL A 272 -18.70 -22.83 -22.81
C VAL A 272 -18.84 -22.55 -21.30
N LEU A 273 -19.93 -21.95 -20.87
CA LEU A 273 -20.20 -21.73 -19.45
C LEU A 273 -20.35 -23.05 -18.69
N ASP A 274 -21.13 -23.99 -19.20
CA ASP A 274 -21.37 -25.29 -18.55
C ASP A 274 -20.08 -26.10 -18.43
N ALA A 275 -19.28 -26.15 -19.51
CA ALA A 275 -17.98 -26.81 -19.51
C ALA A 275 -17.00 -26.14 -18.51
N LYS A 276 -17.02 -24.81 -18.41
CA LYS A 276 -16.22 -24.05 -17.44
C LYS A 276 -16.63 -24.35 -16.00
N MET A 277 -17.95 -24.38 -15.72
CA MET A 277 -18.47 -24.64 -14.38
C MET A 277 -18.28 -26.10 -13.95
N GLY A 278 -18.12 -27.02 -14.90
CA GLY A 278 -17.74 -28.43 -14.65
C GLY A 278 -16.26 -28.64 -14.32
N ASP A 279 -15.40 -27.62 -14.45
CA ASP A 279 -13.98 -27.74 -14.13
C ASP A 279 -13.77 -27.75 -12.60
N LYS A 280 -13.20 -28.84 -12.10
CA LYS A 280 -12.87 -29.00 -10.68
C LYS A 280 -11.94 -27.89 -10.18
N THR A 281 -11.00 -27.43 -11.01
CA THR A 281 -10.06 -26.35 -10.69
C THR A 281 -10.78 -25.04 -10.40
N VAL A 282 -11.87 -24.74 -11.14
CA VAL A 282 -12.70 -23.56 -10.93
C VAL A 282 -13.45 -23.67 -9.60
N THR A 283 -13.97 -24.86 -9.28
CA THR A 283 -14.68 -25.09 -8.02
C THR A 283 -13.74 -24.98 -6.82
N ASP A 284 -12.56 -25.61 -6.88
CA ASP A 284 -11.55 -25.61 -5.82
C ASP A 284 -11.04 -24.18 -5.53
N VAL A 285 -10.80 -23.36 -6.56
CA VAL A 285 -10.32 -21.98 -6.36
C VAL A 285 -11.42 -21.04 -5.83
N ILE A 286 -12.68 -21.25 -6.18
CA ILE A 286 -13.81 -20.50 -5.60
C ILE A 286 -13.92 -20.81 -4.10
N GLN A 287 -13.78 -22.09 -3.72
CA GLN A 287 -13.81 -22.51 -2.33
C GLN A 287 -12.62 -21.94 -1.54
N SER A 288 -11.42 -21.94 -2.10
CA SER A 288 -10.24 -21.30 -1.50
C SER A 288 -10.42 -19.79 -1.29
N GLU A 289 -10.99 -19.05 -2.26
CA GLU A 289 -11.31 -17.62 -2.06
C GLU A 289 -12.33 -17.42 -0.93
N LYS A 290 -13.34 -18.29 -0.83
CA LYS A 290 -14.35 -18.23 0.23
C LYS A 290 -13.74 -18.45 1.61
N GLU A 291 -12.89 -19.45 1.78
CA GLU A 291 -12.20 -19.73 3.05
C GLU A 291 -11.26 -18.58 3.46
N ALA A 292 -10.55 -17.99 2.50
CA ALA A 292 -9.72 -16.81 2.76
C ALA A 292 -10.57 -15.60 3.21
N GLN A 293 -11.74 -15.42 2.60
CA GLN A 293 -12.67 -14.37 3.00
C GLN A 293 -13.26 -14.62 4.40
N GLU A 294 -13.65 -15.84 4.74
CA GLU A 294 -14.17 -16.17 6.08
C GLU A 294 -13.13 -15.84 7.15
N LYS A 295 -11.86 -16.21 6.94
CA LYS A 295 -10.75 -15.83 7.84
C LYS A 295 -10.56 -14.32 7.98
N LEU A 296 -10.72 -13.56 6.89
CA LEU A 296 -10.69 -12.10 6.94
C LEU A 296 -11.83 -11.55 7.80
N GLU A 297 -13.05 -12.08 7.63
CA GLU A 297 -14.22 -11.66 8.40
C GLU A 297 -14.03 -11.96 9.90
N GLU A 298 -13.50 -13.14 10.25
CA GLU A 298 -13.14 -13.53 11.62
C GLU A 298 -12.10 -12.58 12.23
N SER A 299 -11.01 -12.28 11.50
CA SER A 299 -9.95 -11.37 11.99
C SER A 299 -10.44 -9.94 12.26
N ILE A 300 -11.52 -9.53 11.59
CA ILE A 300 -12.09 -8.17 11.68
C ILE A 300 -13.20 -8.09 12.73
N ALA A 301 -13.89 -9.20 13.00
CA ALA A 301 -15.07 -9.25 13.86
C ALA A 301 -14.82 -8.59 15.23
N GLU A 302 -13.67 -8.82 15.85
CA GLU A 302 -13.32 -8.23 17.15
C GLU A 302 -12.25 -7.13 17.07
N HIS A 303 -11.90 -6.67 15.85
CA HIS A 303 -10.83 -5.68 15.68
C HIS A 303 -11.24 -4.32 16.31
N PRO A 304 -10.50 -3.80 17.31
CA PRO A 304 -10.95 -2.63 18.08
C PRO A 304 -11.20 -1.38 17.23
N LEU A 305 -10.31 -1.10 16.27
CA LEU A 305 -10.49 0.01 15.34
C LEU A 305 -11.73 -0.16 14.45
N TYR A 306 -11.99 -1.38 13.97
CA TYR A 306 -13.15 -1.65 13.13
C TYR A 306 -14.43 -1.41 13.92
N GLN A 307 -14.51 -1.95 15.12
CA GLN A 307 -15.65 -1.79 16.00
C GLN A 307 -15.90 -0.34 16.40
N ARG A 308 -14.84 0.44 16.62
CA ARG A 308 -14.96 1.84 17.05
C ARG A 308 -15.28 2.82 15.91
N LEU A 309 -14.78 2.58 14.69
CA LEU A 309 -14.91 3.53 13.57
C LEU A 309 -15.83 3.04 12.46
N PHE A 310 -15.74 1.78 12.06
CA PHE A 310 -16.23 1.33 10.76
C PHE A 310 -17.49 0.46 10.83
N SER A 311 -17.71 -0.27 11.93
CA SER A 311 -18.86 -1.17 12.11
C SER A 311 -20.21 -0.48 11.89
N GLY A 312 -20.34 0.78 12.35
CA GLY A 312 -21.55 1.59 12.18
C GLY A 312 -21.73 2.19 10.79
N ILE A 313 -20.75 2.07 9.88
CA ILE A 313 -20.81 2.66 8.55
C ILE A 313 -21.35 1.63 7.56
N LYS A 314 -22.63 1.78 7.21
CA LYS A 314 -23.27 0.97 6.17
C LYS A 314 -22.42 0.96 4.89
N GLY A 315 -22.09 -0.24 4.40
CA GLY A 315 -21.30 -0.44 3.19
C GLY A 315 -19.79 -0.53 3.42
N VAL A 316 -19.29 -0.28 4.64
CA VAL A 316 -17.88 -0.56 5.01
C VAL A 316 -17.78 -1.91 5.69
N GLY A 317 -17.81 -2.97 4.87
CA GLY A 317 -17.60 -4.33 5.34
C GLY A 317 -16.12 -4.73 5.47
N PRO A 318 -15.85 -5.97 5.90
CA PRO A 318 -14.51 -6.51 6.14
C PRO A 318 -13.54 -6.32 4.98
N ARG A 319 -13.99 -6.54 3.73
CA ARG A 319 -13.16 -6.33 2.52
C ARG A 319 -12.68 -4.87 2.37
N PHE A 320 -13.53 -3.88 2.66
CA PHE A 320 -13.12 -2.48 2.58
C PHE A 320 -12.16 -2.11 3.71
N PHE A 321 -12.43 -2.58 4.92
CA PHE A 321 -11.56 -2.36 6.06
C PHE A 321 -10.19 -3.00 5.84
N GLY A 322 -10.13 -4.29 5.50
CA GLY A 322 -8.88 -5.00 5.19
C GLY A 322 -8.05 -4.30 4.11
N LYS A 323 -8.69 -3.78 3.06
CA LYS A 323 -8.02 -3.01 2.00
C LYS A 323 -7.51 -1.63 2.45
N ILE A 324 -8.24 -0.94 3.33
CA ILE A 324 -7.77 0.32 3.92
C ILE A 324 -6.58 0.04 4.83
N MET A 325 -6.68 -1.00 5.67
CA MET A 325 -5.62 -1.38 6.60
C MET A 325 -4.37 -1.86 5.86
N SER A 326 -4.47 -2.68 4.82
CA SER A 326 -3.29 -3.16 4.07
C SER A 326 -2.49 -2.02 3.45
N ALA A 327 -3.19 -0.96 3.04
CA ALA A 327 -2.54 0.24 2.55
C ALA A 327 -2.05 1.17 3.68
N VAL A 328 -2.88 1.47 4.69
CA VAL A 328 -2.63 2.49 5.72
C VAL A 328 -1.86 1.97 6.93
N GLN A 329 -1.89 0.66 7.20
CA GLN A 329 -1.16 -0.06 8.25
C GLN A 329 -1.36 0.54 9.64
N ASP A 330 -0.76 1.70 9.90
CA ASP A 330 -0.94 2.51 11.09
C ASP A 330 -1.05 4.01 10.73
N VAL A 331 -1.98 4.72 11.37
CA VAL A 331 -2.18 6.17 11.17
C VAL A 331 -1.01 7.00 11.71
N ARG A 332 -0.27 6.50 12.71
CA ARG A 332 0.88 7.17 13.34
C ARG A 332 2.06 7.37 12.40
N ARG A 333 2.07 6.73 11.22
CA ARG A 333 3.05 7.06 10.17
C ARG A 333 2.90 8.49 9.66
N PHE A 334 1.72 9.09 9.81
CA PHE A 334 1.41 10.44 9.37
C PHE A 334 1.39 11.37 10.59
N PRO A 335 1.99 12.57 10.52
CA PRO A 335 1.94 13.50 11.66
C PRO A 335 0.50 13.86 12.04
N ARG A 336 0.18 13.90 13.34
CA ARG A 336 -1.17 14.23 13.87
C ARG A 336 -1.75 15.54 13.33
N LYS A 337 -0.92 16.59 13.22
CA LYS A 337 -1.30 17.90 12.63
C LYS A 337 -1.12 17.96 11.10
N GLY A 338 -0.85 16.83 10.46
CA GLY A 338 -0.41 16.71 9.06
C GLY A 338 -1.41 15.99 8.15
N ILE A 339 -2.71 16.27 8.27
CA ILE A 339 -3.77 15.64 7.45
C ILE A 339 -3.49 15.71 5.93
N GLY A 340 -2.82 16.77 5.47
CA GLY A 340 -2.43 16.91 4.07
C GLY A 340 -1.54 15.76 3.57
N ALA A 341 -0.63 15.25 4.40
CA ALA A 341 0.21 14.11 4.05
C ALA A 341 -0.62 12.82 3.90
N PHE A 342 -1.61 12.62 4.77
CA PHE A 342 -2.53 11.50 4.70
C PHE A 342 -3.46 11.57 3.48
N LEU A 343 -4.00 12.76 3.18
CA LEU A 343 -4.81 12.99 1.97
C LEU A 343 -3.99 12.83 0.69
N LEU A 344 -2.72 13.22 0.71
CA LEU A 344 -1.80 12.99 -0.42
C LEU A 344 -1.54 11.49 -0.61
N PHE A 345 -1.31 10.76 0.49
CA PHE A 345 -1.13 9.31 0.47
C PHE A 345 -2.38 8.56 0.01
N SER A 346 -3.58 8.97 0.43
CA SER A 346 -4.85 8.38 0.00
C SER A 346 -5.31 8.84 -1.39
N GLY A 347 -4.55 9.73 -2.03
CA GLY A 347 -4.84 10.33 -3.32
C GLY A 347 -6.06 11.22 -3.38
N GLN A 348 -6.50 11.73 -2.23
CA GLN A 348 -7.65 12.64 -2.08
C GLN A 348 -7.23 14.11 -1.89
N ALA A 349 -5.93 14.42 -1.89
CA ALA A 349 -5.43 15.79 -1.89
C ALA A 349 -5.64 16.48 -3.25
N VAL A 350 -5.90 17.78 -3.21
CA VAL A 350 -5.84 18.65 -4.40
C VAL A 350 -4.38 18.90 -4.73
N VAL A 351 -4.00 18.61 -5.98
CA VAL A 351 -2.66 18.87 -6.53
C VAL A 351 -2.76 19.86 -7.69
N ILE A 352 -1.71 20.66 -7.90
CA ILE A 352 -1.63 21.55 -9.05
C ILE A 352 -0.87 20.81 -10.16
N VAL A 353 -1.53 20.59 -11.30
CA VAL A 353 -0.92 19.98 -12.49
C VAL A 353 -1.13 20.92 -13.66
N ASN A 354 -0.04 21.39 -14.27
CA ASN A 354 -0.05 22.37 -15.36
C ASN A 354 -0.87 23.63 -15.01
N GLY A 355 -0.64 24.18 -13.81
CA GLY A 355 -1.36 25.37 -13.31
C GLY A 355 -2.84 25.14 -12.95
N LYS A 356 -3.37 23.92 -13.10
CA LYS A 356 -4.77 23.60 -12.78
C LYS A 356 -4.88 22.79 -11.50
N HIS A 357 -5.69 23.28 -10.55
CA HIS A 357 -6.08 22.51 -9.37
C HIS A 357 -6.89 21.28 -9.80
N THR A 358 -6.35 20.09 -9.52
CA THR A 358 -7.05 18.83 -9.76
C THR A 358 -6.83 17.90 -8.59
N ILE A 359 -7.85 17.12 -8.23
CA ILE A 359 -7.62 15.92 -7.43
C ILE A 359 -6.90 14.91 -8.33
N GLN A 360 -5.99 14.12 -7.76
CA GLN A 360 -5.17 13.16 -8.49
C GLN A 360 -6.06 12.23 -9.34
N ARG A 361 -6.13 12.47 -10.65
CA ARG A 361 -6.95 11.65 -11.56
C ARG A 361 -6.32 10.26 -11.67
N PHE A 362 -7.16 9.23 -11.82
CA PHE A 362 -6.73 8.00 -12.52
C PHE A 362 -6.41 8.41 -13.95
N ARG A 363 -5.15 8.76 -14.24
CA ARG A 363 -4.68 8.73 -15.62
C ARG A 363 -4.29 7.28 -15.88
N ARG A 364 -4.95 6.64 -16.84
CA ARG A 364 -4.41 5.41 -17.44
C ARG A 364 -3.02 5.80 -17.92
N GLN A 365 -1.99 5.11 -17.42
CA GLN A 365 -0.64 5.31 -17.88
C GLN A 365 -0.64 5.00 -19.38
N LYS A 366 -0.35 6.00 -20.22
CA LYS A 366 -0.08 5.74 -21.63
C LYS A 366 1.29 5.08 -21.72
N ALA A 367 1.44 4.09 -22.60
CA ALA A 367 2.74 3.47 -22.84
C ALA A 367 3.78 4.56 -23.15
N GLY A 368 4.88 4.59 -22.39
CA GLY A 368 5.95 5.58 -22.51
C GLY A 368 5.87 6.80 -21.58
N GLU A 369 4.76 7.03 -20.86
CA GLU A 369 4.67 8.15 -19.90
C GLU A 369 4.97 7.68 -18.46
N ASN A 370 6.09 8.15 -17.89
CA ASN A 370 6.42 8.05 -16.47
C ASN A 370 5.78 9.20 -15.68
N TYR A 371 4.44 9.23 -15.59
CA TYR A 371 3.79 10.02 -14.55
C TYR A 371 3.55 9.11 -13.34
N PRO A 372 4.36 9.21 -12.26
CA PRO A 372 3.98 8.58 -11.01
C PRO A 372 2.71 9.27 -10.55
N THR A 373 1.55 8.63 -10.74
CA THR A 373 0.32 9.17 -10.18
C THR A 373 0.50 9.09 -8.66
N PRO A 374 0.55 10.20 -7.92
CA PRO A 374 0.89 10.13 -6.50
C PRO A 374 -0.21 9.38 -5.72
N GLY A 375 0.09 8.99 -4.49
CA GLY A 375 -0.84 8.25 -3.61
C GLY A 375 -0.80 6.72 -3.79
N ASN A 376 -1.20 6.01 -2.73
CA ASN A 376 -1.23 4.56 -2.68
C ASN A 376 -2.36 3.99 -3.57
N PRO A 377 -2.05 3.12 -4.55
CA PRO A 377 -3.04 2.64 -5.52
C PRO A 377 -4.13 1.79 -4.89
N THR A 378 -3.78 0.94 -3.92
CA THR A 378 -4.71 0.07 -3.17
C THR A 378 -5.75 0.91 -2.43
N LEU A 379 -5.30 1.91 -1.66
CA LEU A 379 -6.19 2.80 -0.93
C LEU A 379 -7.09 3.61 -1.85
N ARG A 380 -6.52 4.18 -2.92
CA ARG A 380 -7.29 4.97 -3.89
C ARG A 380 -8.41 4.16 -4.54
N GLN A 381 -8.13 2.91 -4.93
CA GLN A 381 -9.13 2.01 -5.48
C GLN A 381 -10.19 1.65 -4.44
N ALA A 382 -9.80 1.40 -3.18
CA ALA A 382 -10.72 1.12 -2.09
C ALA A 382 -11.73 2.25 -1.90
N ILE A 383 -11.24 3.49 -1.81
CA ILE A 383 -12.09 4.67 -1.58
C ILE A 383 -12.95 4.97 -2.80
N TRP A 384 -12.42 4.80 -4.02
CA TRP A 384 -13.22 4.95 -5.23
C TRP A 384 -14.39 3.95 -5.24
N LEU A 385 -14.14 2.66 -4.99
CA LEU A 385 -15.18 1.63 -4.93
C LEU A 385 -16.19 1.92 -3.80
N LEU A 386 -15.71 2.31 -2.61
CA LEU A 386 -16.58 2.62 -1.47
C LEU A 386 -17.51 3.78 -1.81
N VAL A 387 -16.99 4.87 -2.34
CA VAL A 387 -17.80 6.05 -2.65
C VAL A 387 -18.73 5.81 -3.84
N ASP A 388 -18.21 5.25 -4.94
CA ASP A 388 -18.96 5.05 -6.18
C ASP A 388 -20.03 3.95 -6.06
N LEU A 389 -19.71 2.84 -5.40
CA LEU A 389 -20.59 1.68 -5.32
C LEU A 389 -21.42 1.62 -4.04
N GLN A 390 -20.99 2.25 -2.95
CA GLN A 390 -21.70 2.20 -1.67
C GLN A 390 -22.26 3.57 -1.28
N LEU A 391 -21.41 4.51 -0.87
CA LEU A 391 -21.85 5.73 -0.19
C LEU A 391 -22.71 6.63 -1.09
N SER A 392 -22.35 6.80 -2.36
CA SER A 392 -23.10 7.67 -3.28
C SER A 392 -24.47 7.10 -3.70
N ARG A 393 -24.69 5.80 -3.49
CA ARG A 393 -25.95 5.09 -3.81
C ARG A 393 -26.88 5.01 -2.60
N GLN A 394 -26.34 5.14 -1.40
CA GLN A 394 -27.11 5.33 -0.19
C GLN A 394 -27.77 6.72 -0.28
N LYS A 395 -29.09 6.75 -0.29
CA LYS A 395 -29.87 7.99 -0.23
C LYS A 395 -29.79 8.54 1.20
N ASP A 396 -30.85 9.18 1.68
CA ASP A 396 -30.85 9.87 2.97
C ASP A 396 -30.90 8.92 4.19
N SER A 397 -30.78 7.61 3.97
CA SER A 397 -30.78 6.57 5.00
C SER A 397 -29.48 6.47 5.81
N THR A 398 -28.40 7.15 5.39
CA THR A 398 -27.09 7.09 6.08
C THR A 398 -26.45 8.47 6.14
N VAL A 399 -25.55 8.67 7.11
CA VAL A 399 -24.83 9.95 7.32
C VAL A 399 -24.08 10.37 6.05
N TRP A 400 -23.34 9.45 5.44
CA TRP A 400 -22.57 9.72 4.22
C TRP A 400 -23.44 9.86 2.96
N GLY A 401 -24.55 9.12 2.88
CA GLY A 401 -25.53 9.29 1.80
C GLY A 401 -26.21 10.66 1.83
N LYS A 402 -26.62 11.12 3.03
CA LYS A 402 -27.14 12.47 3.25
C LYS A 402 -26.09 13.53 2.90
N ARG A 403 -24.85 13.36 3.39
CA ARG A 403 -23.75 14.29 3.08
C ARG A 403 -23.49 14.39 1.58
N PHE A 404 -23.57 13.28 0.85
CA PHE A 404 -23.44 13.27 -0.59
C PHE A 404 -24.53 14.10 -1.30
N GLN A 405 -25.78 14.03 -0.85
CA GLN A 405 -26.85 14.88 -1.40
C GLN A 405 -26.65 16.35 -1.05
N GLU A 406 -26.23 16.68 0.18
CA GLU A 406 -25.91 18.07 0.58
C GLU A 406 -24.85 18.69 -0.33
N ILE A 407 -23.77 17.95 -0.62
CA ILE A 407 -22.72 18.40 -1.54
C ILE A 407 -23.31 18.67 -2.93
N LYS A 408 -24.19 17.79 -3.43
CA LYS A 408 -24.83 17.97 -4.73
C LYS A 408 -25.78 19.17 -4.76
N VAL A 409 -26.51 19.42 -3.69
CA VAL A 409 -27.41 20.59 -3.57
C VAL A 409 -26.57 21.86 -3.65
N LYS A 410 -25.52 22.00 -2.84
CA LYS A 410 -24.61 23.16 -2.87
C LYS A 410 -23.98 23.37 -4.25
N LEU A 411 -23.58 22.30 -4.92
CA LEU A 411 -23.03 22.39 -6.28
C LEU A 411 -24.05 22.88 -7.31
N ARG A 412 -25.33 22.52 -7.16
CA ARG A 412 -26.43 23.00 -8.03
C ARG A 412 -26.84 24.43 -7.71
N GLU A 413 -26.77 24.85 -6.46
CA GLU A 413 -26.97 26.25 -6.06
C GLU A 413 -25.88 27.14 -6.66
N THR A 414 -24.63 26.67 -6.64
CA THR A 414 -23.49 27.40 -7.22
C THR A 414 -23.50 27.36 -8.76
N HIS A 415 -23.93 26.22 -9.34
CA HIS A 415 -23.98 25.99 -10.79
C HIS A 415 -25.38 25.50 -11.19
N PRO A 416 -26.37 26.41 -11.32
CA PRO A 416 -27.77 26.05 -11.58
C PRO A 416 -27.98 25.46 -12.97
N TYR A 417 -27.15 25.85 -13.94
CA TYR A 417 -27.18 25.36 -15.31
C TYR A 417 -25.83 24.73 -15.67
N PRO A 418 -25.81 23.67 -16.49
CA PRO A 418 -24.58 23.22 -17.12
C PRO A 418 -23.95 24.34 -17.94
N GLU A 419 -22.63 24.33 -18.01
CA GLU A 419 -21.86 25.30 -18.79
C GLU A 419 -21.20 24.60 -19.97
N LEU A 420 -21.18 25.23 -21.14
CA LEU A 420 -20.30 24.85 -22.24
C LEU A 420 -19.09 25.76 -22.21
N VAL A 421 -17.90 25.18 -22.00
CA VAL A 421 -16.64 25.91 -22.17
C VAL A 421 -16.17 25.65 -23.60
N CYS A 422 -16.24 26.69 -24.44
CA CYS A 422 -15.87 26.60 -25.85
C CYS A 422 -14.36 26.41 -25.99
N ASP A 423 -13.95 25.60 -26.98
CA ASP A 423 -12.53 25.38 -27.26
C ASP A 423 -11.90 26.65 -27.84
N THR A 424 -10.80 27.10 -27.27
CA THR A 424 -10.07 28.29 -27.73
C THR A 424 -9.16 28.01 -28.91
N GLU A 425 -8.74 26.75 -29.08
CA GLU A 425 -7.91 26.30 -30.19
C GLU A 425 -8.65 25.15 -30.89
N ILE A 426 -9.11 25.40 -32.12
CA ILE A 426 -9.90 24.46 -32.91
C ILE A 426 -9.08 24.04 -34.13
N GLU A 427 -8.75 22.75 -34.23
CA GLU A 427 -8.09 22.21 -35.41
C GLU A 427 -9.05 22.25 -36.60
N ILE A 428 -8.63 22.93 -37.67
CA ILE A 428 -9.46 23.18 -38.84
C ILE A 428 -9.34 22.02 -39.83
N ALA A 429 -10.44 21.33 -40.13
CA ALA A 429 -10.52 20.38 -41.23
C ALA A 429 -10.57 21.10 -42.60
N ARG A 430 -10.23 20.42 -43.70
CA ARG A 430 -10.10 21.00 -45.06
C ARG A 430 -11.29 21.84 -45.58
N SER A 431 -12.48 21.74 -44.97
CA SER A 431 -13.70 22.47 -45.37
C SER A 431 -14.04 23.66 -44.45
N SER A 432 -13.14 24.64 -44.35
CA SER A 432 -13.39 25.94 -43.69
C SER A 432 -13.31 27.08 -44.70
N ALA A 433 -14.16 28.09 -44.58
CA ALA A 433 -14.12 29.28 -45.42
C ALA A 433 -13.96 30.54 -44.57
N GLN A 434 -13.02 31.40 -44.96
CA GLN A 434 -12.99 32.77 -44.49
C GLN A 434 -14.06 33.54 -45.27
N ILE A 435 -14.95 34.19 -44.55
CA ILE A 435 -15.99 35.07 -45.10
C ILE A 435 -15.80 36.48 -44.52
N PRO A 436 -16.41 37.52 -45.10
CA PRO A 436 -16.25 38.90 -44.62
C PRO A 436 -16.57 39.07 -43.14
N GLU A 437 -17.52 38.29 -42.61
CA GLU A 437 -17.91 38.35 -41.20
C GLU A 437 -17.09 37.44 -40.26
N GLY A 438 -16.04 36.78 -40.75
CA GLY A 438 -15.12 35.95 -39.94
C GLY A 438 -14.86 34.55 -40.50
N TRP A 439 -14.55 33.60 -39.62
CA TRP A 439 -14.26 32.21 -40.00
C TRP A 439 -15.49 31.32 -39.84
N LYS A 440 -16.02 30.81 -40.96
CA LYS A 440 -17.09 29.81 -40.94
C LYS A 440 -16.49 28.41 -40.91
N ILE A 441 -16.70 27.71 -39.80
CA ILE A 441 -16.25 26.33 -39.61
C ILE A 441 -17.42 25.38 -39.82
N VAL A 442 -17.26 24.41 -40.71
CA VAL A 442 -18.28 23.39 -41.03
C VAL A 442 -17.91 22.10 -40.30
N PHE A 443 -18.82 21.63 -39.45
CA PHE A 443 -18.67 20.41 -38.65
C PHE A 443 -19.41 19.19 -39.25
N GLY A 444 -20.14 19.38 -40.35
CA GLY A 444 -20.89 18.35 -41.06
C GLY A 444 -21.95 18.94 -41.97
N LYS A 445 -22.78 18.08 -42.58
CA LYS A 445 -23.90 18.50 -43.42
C LYS A 445 -24.84 19.40 -42.60
N ASP A 446 -24.99 20.65 -43.03
CA ASP A 446 -25.84 21.69 -42.42
C ASP A 446 -25.47 22.08 -40.97
N LYS A 447 -24.23 21.81 -40.55
CA LYS A 447 -23.72 22.18 -39.22
C LYS A 447 -22.51 23.11 -39.37
N SER A 448 -22.69 24.39 -39.11
CA SER A 448 -21.60 25.36 -39.16
C SER A 448 -21.74 26.41 -38.08
N TYR A 449 -20.61 26.98 -37.68
CA TYR A 449 -20.55 28.11 -36.78
C TYR A 449 -19.63 29.19 -37.34
N LEU A 450 -19.99 30.46 -37.12
CA LEU A 450 -19.21 31.62 -37.55
C LEU A 450 -18.45 32.20 -36.36
N PHE A 451 -17.13 32.27 -36.46
CA PHE A 451 -16.26 32.89 -35.47
C PHE A 451 -15.77 34.26 -35.98
N PRO A 452 -16.36 35.38 -35.53
CA PRO A 452 -16.04 36.71 -36.07
C PRO A 452 -14.60 37.14 -35.75
N GLU A 453 -14.10 36.80 -34.57
CA GLU A 453 -12.80 37.22 -34.06
C GLU A 453 -11.70 36.14 -34.18
N GLY A 454 -11.94 35.12 -35.00
CA GLY A 454 -11.01 33.99 -35.15
C GLY A 454 -9.70 34.39 -35.84
N ARG A 455 -8.57 33.92 -35.29
CA ARG A 455 -7.23 34.06 -35.91
C ARG A 455 -6.68 32.69 -36.27
N ILE A 456 -5.89 32.56 -37.33
CA ILE A 456 -5.27 31.28 -37.69
C ILE A 456 -3.80 31.24 -37.25
N ARG A 457 -3.42 30.11 -36.64
CA ARG A 457 -2.04 29.70 -36.40
C ARG A 457 -1.75 28.45 -37.21
N GLU A 458 -0.63 28.44 -37.93
CA GLU A 458 -0.13 27.25 -38.61
C GLU A 458 1.00 26.62 -37.79
N GLU A 459 0.87 25.34 -37.45
CA GLU A 459 1.82 24.63 -36.60
C GLU A 459 1.94 23.17 -37.07
N GLY A 460 3.14 22.74 -37.48
CA GLY A 460 3.39 21.35 -37.90
C GLY A 460 2.54 20.85 -39.08
N GLY A 461 2.17 21.73 -40.02
CA GLY A 461 1.30 21.40 -41.16
C GLY A 461 -0.20 21.36 -40.84
N LYS A 462 -0.59 21.74 -39.62
CA LYS A 462 -1.99 21.89 -39.20
C LYS A 462 -2.39 23.37 -39.13
N ARG A 463 -3.63 23.67 -39.50
CA ARG A 463 -4.26 24.98 -39.30
C ARG A 463 -5.12 24.95 -38.04
N ILE A 464 -4.84 25.85 -37.11
CA ILE A 464 -5.54 25.98 -35.83
C ILE A 464 -6.24 27.34 -35.80
N LEU A 465 -7.57 27.34 -35.61
CA LEU A 465 -8.34 28.54 -35.35
C LEU A 465 -8.25 28.88 -33.86
N ILE A 466 -7.72 30.05 -33.55
CA ILE A 466 -7.68 30.63 -32.21
C ILE A 466 -8.88 31.57 -32.05
N VAL A 467 -9.72 31.30 -31.07
CA VAL A 467 -10.92 32.10 -30.75
C VAL A 467 -10.88 32.57 -29.29
N PRO A 468 -11.51 33.71 -28.97
CA PRO A 468 -11.62 34.17 -27.59
C PRO A 468 -12.26 33.10 -26.67
N PRO A 469 -11.85 33.02 -25.40
CA PRO A 469 -12.47 32.10 -24.45
C PRO A 469 -13.93 32.50 -24.22
N GLU A 470 -14.84 31.55 -24.46
CA GLU A 470 -16.27 31.73 -24.30
C GLU A 470 -16.82 30.64 -23.35
N THR A 471 -17.74 31.02 -22.45
CA THR A 471 -18.47 30.07 -21.60
C THR A 471 -19.95 30.37 -21.67
N ILE A 472 -20.75 29.39 -22.09
CA ILE A 472 -22.18 29.53 -22.35
C ILE A 472 -22.96 28.74 -21.30
N GLN A 473 -23.96 29.36 -20.67
CA GLN A 473 -24.92 28.63 -19.82
C GLN A 473 -25.93 27.89 -20.70
N LEU A 474 -26.01 26.58 -20.56
CA LEU A 474 -26.90 25.73 -21.32
C LEU A 474 -28.31 25.74 -20.70
N LYS A 475 -29.11 26.72 -21.10
CA LYS A 475 -30.52 26.85 -20.76
C LYS A 475 -31.37 26.19 -21.86
N GLY A 476 -32.23 25.25 -21.52
CA GLY A 476 -33.10 24.57 -22.48
C GLY A 476 -32.55 23.23 -22.99
N GLU A 477 -32.97 22.83 -24.19
CA GLU A 477 -32.57 21.56 -24.82
C GLU A 477 -31.20 21.69 -25.49
N TRP A 478 -30.33 20.73 -25.20
CA TRP A 478 -29.01 20.65 -25.80
C TRP A 478 -28.55 19.21 -25.88
N LYS A 479 -27.64 18.93 -26.81
CA LYS A 479 -26.96 17.63 -26.93
C LYS A 479 -25.53 17.81 -27.37
N THR A 480 -24.68 16.91 -26.90
CA THR A 480 -23.26 16.87 -27.26
C THR A 480 -22.92 15.61 -28.02
N ALA A 481 -22.26 15.74 -29.17
CA ALA A 481 -21.74 14.63 -29.95
C ALA A 481 -20.40 15.02 -30.59
N ASN A 482 -19.38 14.16 -30.44
CA ASN A 482 -18.06 14.34 -31.07
C ASN A 482 -17.39 15.72 -30.83
N GLY A 483 -17.49 16.26 -29.61
CA GLY A 483 -16.89 17.56 -29.26
C GLY A 483 -17.71 18.78 -29.71
N LEU A 484 -18.86 18.57 -30.37
CA LEU A 484 -19.79 19.62 -30.77
C LEU A 484 -21.03 19.60 -29.88
N CYS A 485 -21.44 20.77 -29.39
CA CYS A 485 -22.69 21.00 -28.67
C CYS A 485 -23.72 21.63 -29.60
N GLU A 486 -24.89 21.02 -29.74
CA GLU A 486 -26.07 21.57 -30.41
C GLU A 486 -27.00 22.14 -29.33
N ILE A 487 -27.32 23.42 -29.42
CA ILE A 487 -28.15 24.17 -28.48
C ILE A 487 -29.42 24.59 -29.23
N THR A 488 -30.59 24.26 -28.69
CA THR A 488 -31.87 24.70 -29.25
C THR A 488 -32.26 26.04 -28.66
N LEU A 489 -32.36 27.07 -29.50
CA LEU A 489 -32.77 28.41 -29.10
C LEU A 489 -34.30 28.48 -28.93
N LEU A 490 -34.78 29.55 -28.29
CA LEU A 490 -36.21 29.73 -27.98
C LEU A 490 -37.11 29.78 -29.23
N ASP A 491 -36.55 30.18 -30.37
CA ASP A 491 -37.23 30.23 -31.67
C ASP A 491 -37.21 28.89 -32.43
N GLY A 492 -36.64 27.83 -31.83
CA GLY A 492 -36.49 26.51 -32.43
C GLY A 492 -35.27 26.39 -33.36
N SER A 493 -34.52 27.46 -33.60
CA SER A 493 -33.26 27.40 -34.34
C SER A 493 -32.15 26.71 -33.53
N LYS A 494 -31.09 26.29 -34.23
CA LYS A 494 -30.00 25.48 -33.65
C LYS A 494 -28.68 26.23 -33.73
N ASP A 495 -28.03 26.37 -32.59
CA ASP A 495 -26.66 26.87 -32.49
C ASP A 495 -25.68 25.72 -32.25
N TYR A 496 -24.52 25.77 -32.91
CA TYR A 496 -23.51 24.71 -32.86
C TYR A 496 -22.20 25.25 -32.31
N ARG A 497 -21.72 24.70 -31.19
CA ARG A 497 -20.53 25.19 -30.49
C ARG A 497 -19.54 24.07 -30.19
N PRO A 498 -18.28 24.16 -30.62
CA PRO A 498 -17.26 23.21 -30.21
C PRO A 498 -16.85 23.51 -28.75
N GLY A 499 -16.80 22.49 -27.92
CA GLY A 499 -16.38 22.66 -26.54
C GLY A 499 -16.69 21.50 -25.61
N THR A 500 -16.37 21.71 -24.34
CA THR A 500 -16.56 20.70 -23.28
C THR A 500 -17.59 21.16 -22.27
N THR A 501 -18.58 20.31 -21.99
CA THR A 501 -19.60 20.61 -20.98
C THR A 501 -19.08 20.44 -19.55
N ARG A 502 -19.49 21.35 -18.68
CA ARG A 502 -19.24 21.37 -17.24
C ARG A 502 -20.56 21.42 -16.47
N TYR A 503 -20.50 21.01 -15.21
CA TYR A 503 -21.63 20.98 -14.28
C TYR A 503 -22.91 20.29 -14.78
N THR A 504 -22.79 19.38 -15.75
CA THR A 504 -23.87 18.44 -16.10
C THR A 504 -24.24 17.57 -14.90
N LYS A 505 -25.41 16.92 -14.91
CA LYS A 505 -25.84 16.02 -13.82
C LYS A 505 -24.76 14.99 -13.44
N ILE A 506 -24.12 14.38 -14.45
CA ILE A 506 -23.03 13.41 -14.26
C ILE A 506 -21.74 14.08 -13.76
N HIS A 507 -21.43 15.30 -14.21
CA HIS A 507 -20.25 16.02 -13.73
C HIS A 507 -20.40 16.45 -12.27
N ILE A 508 -21.56 17.00 -11.88
CA ILE A 508 -21.88 17.31 -10.48
C ILE A 508 -21.79 16.05 -9.62
N HIS A 509 -22.32 14.92 -10.10
CA HIS A 509 -22.21 13.64 -9.40
C HIS A 509 -20.74 13.26 -9.14
N LYS A 510 -19.89 13.32 -10.17
CA LYS A 510 -18.45 13.00 -10.05
C LYS A 510 -17.69 13.98 -9.15
N ILE A 511 -18.01 15.28 -9.20
CA ILE A 511 -17.42 16.28 -8.29
C ILE A 511 -17.84 15.97 -6.85
N ALA A 512 -19.11 15.67 -6.62
CA ALA A 512 -19.64 15.34 -5.30
C ALA A 512 -18.98 14.07 -4.74
N GLN A 513 -18.75 13.04 -5.56
CA GLN A 513 -18.06 11.82 -5.14
C GLN A 513 -16.65 12.13 -4.66
N ARG A 514 -15.91 12.97 -5.39
CA ARG A 514 -14.55 13.37 -5.01
C ARG A 514 -14.53 14.17 -3.71
N LYS A 515 -15.43 15.15 -3.56
CA LYS A 515 -15.55 15.93 -2.31
C LYS A 515 -15.88 15.01 -1.13
N LEU A 516 -16.84 14.09 -1.31
CA LEU A 516 -17.20 13.11 -0.29
C LEU A 516 -16.02 12.21 0.08
N ALA A 517 -15.24 11.73 -0.90
CA ALA A 517 -14.05 10.92 -0.66
C ALA A 517 -12.99 11.67 0.18
N THR A 518 -12.73 12.95 -0.13
CA THR A 518 -11.83 13.79 0.65
C THR A 518 -12.34 14.00 2.08
N GLU A 519 -13.62 14.34 2.26
CA GLU A 519 -14.23 14.52 3.58
C GLU A 519 -14.24 13.22 4.39
N PHE A 520 -14.55 12.08 3.75
CA PHE A 520 -14.52 10.77 4.38
C PHE A 520 -13.12 10.41 4.87
N MET A 521 -12.10 10.56 4.04
CA MET A 521 -10.72 10.26 4.46
C MET A 521 -10.22 11.23 5.52
N ALA A 522 -10.62 12.50 5.46
CA ALA A 522 -10.30 13.44 6.53
C ALA A 522 -10.93 13.02 7.86
N TRP A 523 -12.19 12.59 7.83
CA TRP A 523 -12.88 12.05 9.00
C TRP A 523 -12.22 10.77 9.53
N VAL A 524 -11.87 9.81 8.66
CA VAL A 524 -11.15 8.58 9.05
C VAL A 524 -9.84 8.93 9.75
N PHE A 525 -9.08 9.89 9.21
CA PHE A 525 -7.82 10.32 9.81
C PHE A 525 -7.99 10.84 11.23
N GLU A 526 -8.95 11.73 11.43
CA GLU A 526 -9.22 12.34 12.74
C GLU A 526 -9.73 11.31 13.75
N GLU A 527 -10.71 10.49 13.38
CA GLU A 527 -11.24 9.47 14.29
C GLU A 527 -10.23 8.38 14.61
N TRP A 528 -9.36 8.02 13.66
CA TRP A 528 -8.33 7.01 13.92
C TRP A 528 -7.26 7.56 14.85
N TRP A 529 -6.85 8.82 14.68
CA TRP A 529 -5.95 9.46 15.65
C TRP A 529 -6.57 9.56 17.04
N LYS A 530 -7.87 9.93 17.15
CA LYS A 530 -8.57 9.91 18.44
C LYS A 530 -8.55 8.53 19.07
N PHE A 531 -8.82 7.48 18.30
CA PHE A 531 -8.73 6.11 18.78
C PHE A 531 -7.33 5.78 19.33
N VAL A 532 -6.26 6.18 18.62
CA VAL A 532 -4.88 5.99 19.09
C VAL A 532 -4.62 6.74 20.39
N GLU A 533 -5.02 8.01 20.47
CA GLU A 533 -4.88 8.85 21.68
C GLU A 533 -5.67 8.28 22.87
N GLU A 534 -6.89 7.78 22.64
CA GLU A 534 -7.70 7.07 23.63
C GLU A 534 -6.97 5.82 24.15
N GLN A 535 -6.38 5.02 23.24
CA GLN A 535 -5.60 3.83 23.60
C GLN A 535 -4.36 4.19 24.41
N GLU A 536 -3.62 5.23 24.03
CA GLU A 536 -2.44 5.70 24.76
C GLU A 536 -2.81 6.27 26.14
N ALA A 537 -3.92 7.00 26.25
CA ALA A 537 -4.40 7.53 27.52
C ALA A 537 -4.83 6.43 28.50
N VAL A 538 -5.52 5.38 28.00
CA VAL A 538 -5.87 4.20 28.82
C VAL A 538 -4.59 3.51 29.31
N ARG A 539 -3.56 3.37 28.47
CA ARG A 539 -2.28 2.77 28.84
C ARG A 539 -1.59 3.53 29.97
N LEU A 540 -1.52 4.86 29.86
CA LEU A 540 -0.91 5.71 30.89
C LEU A 540 -1.64 5.63 32.24
N ARG A 541 -2.96 5.38 32.23
CA ARG A 541 -3.75 5.22 33.46
C ARG A 541 -3.69 3.82 34.06
N SER A 542 -3.46 2.79 33.24
CA SER A 542 -3.39 1.39 33.65
C SER A 542 -1.98 0.96 34.12
N GLN A 543 -0.96 1.81 33.95
CA GLN A 543 0.30 1.62 34.62
C GLN A 543 0.06 1.77 36.13
N PRO A 544 0.42 0.79 36.98
CA PRO A 544 0.31 0.95 38.41
C PRO A 544 1.07 2.23 38.80
N ALA A 545 0.41 3.10 39.57
CA ALA A 545 1.10 4.17 40.26
C ALA A 545 2.04 3.50 41.25
N GLU A 546 3.29 3.25 40.85
CA GLU A 546 4.28 2.64 41.72
C GLU A 546 4.53 3.58 42.90
N GLN A 547 4.34 3.00 44.08
CA GLN A 547 4.66 3.54 45.40
C GLN A 547 6.16 3.54 45.64
#